data_AF-A0A931P0V9-F1
#
_entry.id   AF-A0A931P0V9-F1
#
_cell.length_a   1.000
_cell.length_b   1.000
_cell.length_c   1.000
_cell.angle_alpha   90.00
_cell.angle_beta   90.00
_cell.angle_gamma   90.00
#
_symmetry.space_group_name_H-M   'P 1'
#
loop_
_entity.id
_entity.type
_entity.pdbx_description
1 polymer ?
#
loop_
_entity_poly.entity_id
_entity_poly.type
_entity_poly.pdbx_seq_one_letter_code
_entity_poly.pdbx_strand_id
1 'polypeptide(L)' 'MRREGRGRLLRAGAVSGIPFDAWLRLAVRMGISPRDFWRLSLKEWRMLTAPVDPAPLGRAELEALRVRFPD' A
#
# COMPACT_ATOMS: atom_id res chain seq x y z
N MET A 1 -14.63 -19.23 42.68
CA MET A 1 -14.75 -17.78 42.94
C MET A 1 -13.32 -17.25 42.99
N ARG A 2 -12.72 -16.52 42.03
CA ARG A 2 -13.19 -15.40 41.21
C ARG A 2 -12.37 -15.45 39.89
N ARG A 3 -13.03 -15.67 38.75
CA ARG A 3 -12.48 -15.43 37.42
C ARG A 3 -12.90 -14.03 37.04
N GLU A 4 -11.96 -13.12 36.76
CA GLU A 4 -12.26 -11.93 35.98
C GLU A 4 -11.14 -11.71 34.98
N GLY A 5 -11.51 -11.85 33.71
CA GLY A 5 -10.64 -11.74 32.56
C GLY A 5 -10.17 -10.31 32.41
N ARG A 6 -8.87 -10.11 32.53
CA ARG A 6 -8.21 -8.93 31.99
C ARG A 6 -8.26 -9.05 30.48
N GLY A 7 -9.34 -8.50 29.92
CA GLY A 7 -9.53 -8.31 28.49
C GLY A 7 -8.26 -7.74 27.90
N ARG A 8 -7.66 -8.52 27.02
CA ARG A 8 -6.53 -8.16 26.18
C ARG A 8 -6.98 -7.00 25.29
N LEU A 9 -6.82 -5.78 25.78
CA LEU A 9 -6.87 -4.57 24.96
C LEU A 9 -5.62 -4.60 24.09
N LEU A 10 -5.73 -5.24 22.92
CA LEU A 10 -4.87 -4.93 21.78
C LEU A 10 -5.20 -3.50 21.35
N ARG A 11 -4.71 -2.50 22.12
CA ARG A 11 -4.46 -1.21 21.51
C ARG A 11 -3.35 -1.46 20.51
N ALA A 12 -3.71 -1.52 19.24
CA ALA A 12 -2.78 -1.21 18.17
C ALA A 12 -2.09 0.09 18.59
N GLY A 13 -0.83 -0.03 19.01
CA GLY A 13 -0.04 1.13 19.38
C GLY A 13 -0.04 2.04 18.17
N ALA A 14 -0.61 3.23 18.32
CA ALA A 14 -0.51 4.24 17.29
C ALA A 14 0.99 4.44 17.05
N VAL A 15 1.48 4.04 15.87
CA VAL A 15 2.85 4.32 15.48
C VAL A 15 2.91 5.83 15.30
N SER A 16 3.29 6.54 16.36
CA SER A 16 3.42 7.98 16.38
C SER A 16 4.71 8.35 15.66
N GLY A 17 4.64 8.34 14.33
CA GLY A 17 5.76 8.66 13.45
C GLY A 17 5.42 8.38 11.99
N ILE A 18 5.98 9.17 11.08
CA ILE A 18 5.89 8.90 9.64
C ILE A 18 6.59 7.56 9.39
N PRO A 19 5.95 6.58 8.73
CA PRO A 19 6.48 5.23 8.60
C PRO A 19 7.51 5.13 7.46
N PHE A 20 8.57 5.94 7.52
CA PHE A 20 9.59 6.05 6.47
C PHE A 20 10.23 4.70 6.11
N ASP A 21 10.50 3.85 7.10
CA ASP A 21 11.07 2.52 6.86
C ASP A 21 10.16 1.61 6.02
N ALA A 22 8.84 1.71 6.24
CA ALA A 22 7.87 0.93 5.48
C ALA A 22 7.74 1.49 4.06
N TRP A 23 7.76 2.83 3.91
CA TRP A 23 7.72 3.49 2.61
C TRP A 23 8.96 3.18 1.76
N LEU A 24 10.16 3.24 2.34
CA LEU A 24 11.39 2.91 1.63
C LEU A 24 11.41 1.44 1.18
N ARG A 25 10.97 0.51 2.04
CA ARG A 25 10.83 -0.92 1.65
C ARG A 25 9.83 -1.12 0.52
N LEU A 26 8.71 -0.39 0.54
CA LEU A 26 7.72 -0.43 -0.53
C LEU A 26 8.28 0.14 -1.84
N ALA A 27 9.01 1.26 -1.79
CA ALA A 27 9.65 1.87 -2.95
C ALA A 27 10.61 0.89 -3.66
N VAL A 28 11.45 0.19 -2.88
CA VAL A 28 12.36 -0.84 -3.42
C VAL A 28 11.59 -1.98 -4.09
N ARG A 29 10.47 -2.43 -3.51
CA ARG A 29 9.59 -3.46 -4.11
C ARG A 29 8.94 -2.99 -5.41
N MET A 30 8.73 -1.68 -5.58
CA MET A 30 8.24 -1.07 -6.82
C MET A 30 9.37 -0.78 -7.83
N GLY A 31 10.62 -1.13 -7.53
CA GLY A 31 11.79 -0.88 -8.39
C GLY A 31 12.36 0.54 -8.30
N ILE A 32 11.94 1.34 -7.32
CA ILE A 32 12.46 2.69 -7.10
C ILE A 32 13.71 2.59 -6.22
N SER A 33 14.83 3.11 -6.69
CA SER A 33 16.08 3.12 -5.91
C SER A 33 15.93 4.00 -4.65
N PRO A 34 16.68 3.73 -3.56
CA PRO A 34 16.66 4.60 -2.38
C PRO A 34 16.98 6.07 -2.71
N ARG A 35 17.91 6.31 -3.65
CA ARG A 35 18.26 7.66 -4.10
C ARG A 35 17.06 8.36 -4.75
N ASP A 36 16.33 7.66 -5.60
CA ASP A 36 15.19 8.25 -6.32
C ASP A 36 13.99 8.47 -5.40
N PHE A 37 13.77 7.57 -4.44
CA PHE A 37 12.74 7.73 -3.40
C PHE A 37 12.89 9.06 -2.65
N TRP A 38 14.11 9.42 -2.22
CA TRP A 38 14.37 10.67 -1.52
C TRP A 38 14.22 11.94 -2.39
N ARG A 39 14.17 11.77 -3.71
CA ARG A 39 13.91 12.87 -4.66
C ARG A 39 12.43 13.05 -4.97
N LEU A 40 11.59 12.04 -4.68
CA LEU A 40 10.15 12.14 -4.88
C LEU A 40 9.55 13.16 -3.92
N SER A 41 8.62 13.95 -4.45
CA SER A 41 7.72 14.72 -3.60
C SER A 41 6.74 13.79 -2.87
N LEU A 42 6.24 14.25 -1.72
CA LEU A 42 5.17 13.54 -1.00
C LEU A 42 3.91 13.38 -1.86
N LYS A 43 3.64 14.31 -2.78
CA LYS A 43 2.51 14.20 -3.72
C LYS A 43 2.69 13.03 -4.67
N GLU A 44 3.86 12.90 -5.30
CA GLU A 44 4.17 11.79 -6.20
C GLU A 44 4.16 10.46 -5.47
N TRP A 45 4.76 10.41 -4.28
CA TRP A 45 4.70 9.21 -3.44
C TRP A 45 3.25 8.79 -3.16
N ARG A 46 2.39 9.74 -2.76
CA ARG A 46 0.97 9.47 -2.54
C ARG A 46 0.24 9.04 -3.80
N MET A 47 0.59 9.57 -4.98
CA MET A 47 0.00 9.11 -6.24
C MET A 47 0.33 7.65 -6.54
N LEU A 48 1.55 7.21 -6.21
CA LEU A 48 2.00 5.84 -6.44
C LEU A 48 1.39 4.82 -5.44
N THR A 49 1.13 5.24 -4.20
CA THR A 49 0.72 4.33 -3.13
C THR A 49 -0.71 4.51 -2.66
N ALA A 50 -1.44 5.50 -3.18
CA ALA A 50 -2.85 5.66 -2.83
C ALA A 50 -3.63 4.40 -3.23
N PRO A 51 -4.57 3.94 -2.38
CA PRO A 51 -5.51 2.92 -2.82
C PRO A 51 -6.28 3.47 -4.02
N VAL A 52 -6.34 2.68 -5.08
CA VAL A 52 -7.10 3.01 -6.30
C VAL A 52 -8.48 2.39 -6.15
N ASP A 53 -9.51 3.21 -6.25
CA ASP A 53 -10.92 2.81 -6.26
C ASP A 53 -11.61 3.51 -7.46
N PRO A 54 -12.20 2.77 -8.42
CA PRO A 54 -12.31 1.32 -8.49
C PRO A 54 -10.94 0.63 -8.66
N ALA A 55 -10.87 -0.62 -8.22
CA ALA A 55 -9.65 -1.43 -8.35
C ALA A 55 -9.13 -1.41 -9.80
N PRO A 56 -7.80 -1.33 -10.00
CA PRO A 56 -7.23 -1.41 -11.34
C PRO A 56 -7.61 -2.73 -12.01
N LEU A 57 -7.79 -2.66 -13.31
CA LEU A 57 -8.15 -3.80 -14.13
C LEU A 57 -7.09 -4.91 -14.01
N GLY A 58 -7.52 -6.11 -13.61
CA GLY A 58 -6.67 -7.27 -13.45
C GLY A 58 -6.22 -7.83 -14.80
N ARG A 59 -5.23 -8.74 -14.77
CA ARG A 59 -4.69 -9.31 -16.01
C ARG A 59 -5.76 -10.04 -16.83
N ALA A 60 -6.62 -10.84 -16.19
CA ALA A 60 -7.66 -11.59 -16.88
C ALA A 60 -8.70 -10.68 -17.56
N GLU A 61 -9.07 -9.59 -16.88
CA GLU A 61 -10.00 -8.58 -17.42
C GLU A 61 -9.38 -7.87 -18.61
N LEU A 62 -8.07 -7.62 -18.59
CA LEU A 62 -7.36 -6.96 -19.68
C LEU A 62 -7.35 -7.85 -20.93
N GLU A 63 -7.08 -9.14 -20.73
CA GLU A 63 -7.14 -10.13 -21.81
C GLU A 63 -8.56 -10.24 -22.39
N ALA A 64 -9.59 -10.22 -21.54
CA ALA A 64 -10.97 -10.23 -21.98
C ALA A 64 -11.33 -8.99 -22.81
N LEU A 65 -10.90 -7.80 -22.40
CA LEU A 65 -11.08 -6.57 -23.19
C LEU A 65 -10.38 -6.64 -24.54
N ARG A 66 -9.15 -7.16 -24.58
CA ARG A 66 -8.39 -7.32 -25.82
C ARG A 66 -9.06 -8.26 -26.82
N VAL A 67 -9.69 -9.34 -26.34
CA VAL A 67 -10.46 -10.26 -27.18
C VAL A 67 -11.79 -9.66 -27.63
N ARG A 68 -12.42 -8.86 -26.76
CA ARG A 68 -13.72 -8.21 -26.99
C ARG A 68 -13.65 -7.11 -28.06
N PHE A 69 -12.55 -6.36 -28.07
CA PHE A 69 -12.29 -5.29 -29.01
C PHE A 69 -11.00 -5.59 -29.79
N PRO A 70 -11.02 -6.56 -30.72
CA PRO A 70 -9.93 -6.71 -31.67
C PRO A 70 -10.02 -5.54 -32.65
N ASP A 71 -8.90 -4.84 -32.84
CA ASP A 71 -8.81 -3.64 -33.69
C ASP A 71 -9.43 -3.82 -35.09
#